data_AF-A0A7Z9QYR1-F1
#
_entry.id   AF-A0A7Z9QYR1-F1
#
_cell.length_a   1.000
_cell.length_b   1.000
_cell.length_c   1.000
_cell.angle_alpha   90.00
_cell.angle_beta   90.00
_cell.angle_gamma   90.00
#
_symmetry.space_group_name_H-M   'P 1'
#
loop_
_entity.id
_entity.type
_entity.pdbx_description
1 polymer ?
#
loop_
_entity_poly.entity_id
_entity_poly.type
_entity_poly.pdbx_seq_one_letter_code
_entity_poly.pdbx_strand_id
1 'polypeptide(L)'
;MYQLNKNRVFLNSIKKTEMKKIALTIMLICAVNSFLYSQSVGDTIVIETFNYNSATRDTVIDFSVLPNVSFEKILMKYNMRCKDGNVSTGSNTNYGCGEWDYSCNTYIYDSTRIDSVLYTHPDYTVSNYSGTNFSYTNQPTYDFFQYTQNPVTLNSIISENQYSLLAGSNAMNDPLNGTEQSGKAQYLYTAVELAAAGFAAGEIDGFLVDALNGGSINFLRINIKGTAATSMNASGPETQGFT
;
A
#
# COMPACT_ATOMS: atom_id res chain seq x y z
N MET A 1 26.53 -18.28 85.88
CA MET A 1 27.79 -17.80 86.50
C MET A 1 28.95 -18.44 85.73
N TYR A 2 29.68 -17.63 84.95
CA TYR A 2 30.92 -17.87 84.15
C TYR A 2 30.91 -18.99 83.05
N GLN A 3 31.07 -18.73 81.72
CA GLN A 3 32.24 -18.26 80.91
C GLN A 3 33.47 -19.20 81.06
N LEU A 4 34.23 -19.73 80.07
CA LEU A 4 34.55 -19.39 78.66
C LEU A 4 35.23 -20.59 77.92
N ASN A 5 34.92 -20.76 76.63
CA ASN A 5 35.81 -20.80 75.44
C ASN A 5 37.11 -21.67 75.38
N LYS A 6 37.24 -22.55 74.36
CA LYS A 6 38.29 -22.46 73.30
C LYS A 6 38.10 -23.44 72.13
N ASN A 7 37.85 -22.90 70.93
CA ASN A 7 38.08 -23.55 69.64
C ASN A 7 39.58 -23.58 69.30
N ARG A 8 40.08 -24.69 68.74
CA ARG A 8 40.93 -24.80 67.52
C ARG A 8 41.96 -25.94 67.58
N VAL A 9 42.13 -26.54 66.40
CA VAL A 9 43.24 -27.38 65.92
C VAL A 9 43.15 -28.87 66.27
N PHE A 10 42.43 -29.62 65.42
CA PHE A 10 42.72 -31.04 65.17
C PHE A 10 42.83 -31.28 63.65
N LEU A 11 43.67 -30.49 62.99
CA LEU A 11 44.33 -30.91 61.76
C LEU A 11 45.67 -31.51 62.19
N ASN A 12 45.75 -32.84 62.24
CA ASN A 12 46.94 -33.66 62.02
C ASN A 12 46.79 -35.04 62.67
N SER A 13 46.25 -36.02 61.94
CA SER A 13 46.78 -37.39 61.92
C SER A 13 46.01 -38.22 60.90
N ILE A 14 46.25 -37.97 59.61
CA ILE A 14 46.01 -39.00 58.59
C ILE A 14 47.38 -39.60 58.32
N LYS A 15 47.56 -40.88 58.62
CA LYS A 15 48.84 -41.58 58.40
C LYS A 15 49.29 -41.33 56.95
N LYS A 16 50.56 -40.96 56.77
CA LYS A 16 51.14 -40.55 55.47
C LYS A 16 50.85 -41.54 54.33
N THR A 17 50.69 -42.82 54.64
CA THR A 17 50.32 -43.90 53.72
C THR A 17 48.84 -43.85 53.29
N GLU A 18 47.92 -43.46 54.18
CA GLU A 18 46.49 -43.33 53.91
C GLU A 18 46.20 -42.03 53.11
N MET A 19 46.94 -40.94 53.37
CA MET A 19 46.87 -39.74 52.51
C MET A 19 47.36 -40.01 51.09
N LYS A 20 48.38 -40.87 50.92
CA LYS A 20 48.85 -41.28 49.59
C LYS A 20 47.80 -42.09 48.85
N LYS A 21 47.10 -43.02 49.52
CA LYS A 21 46.01 -43.79 48.91
C LYS A 21 44.83 -42.89 48.54
N ILE A 22 44.39 -42.00 49.44
CA ILE A 22 43.31 -41.06 49.17
C ILE A 22 43.67 -40.11 48.02
N ALA A 23 44.90 -39.58 47.99
CA ALA A 23 45.38 -38.76 46.89
C ALA A 23 45.42 -39.53 45.56
N LEU A 24 45.83 -40.81 45.59
CA LEU A 24 45.83 -41.67 44.40
C LEU A 24 44.40 -41.96 43.91
N THR A 25 43.44 -42.18 44.82
CA THR A 25 42.04 -42.41 44.46
C THR A 25 41.37 -41.15 43.91
N ILE A 26 41.66 -39.97 44.48
CA ILE A 26 41.17 -38.68 43.95
C ILE A 26 41.80 -38.39 42.58
N MET A 27 43.09 -38.69 42.40
CA MET A 27 43.76 -38.55 41.11
C MET A 27 43.18 -39.49 40.06
N LEU A 28 42.84 -40.73 40.44
CA LEU A 28 42.19 -41.69 39.56
C LEU A 28 40.78 -41.22 39.16
N ILE A 29 39.97 -40.73 40.12
CA ILE A 29 38.62 -40.20 39.85
C ILE A 29 38.68 -38.93 38.98
N CYS A 30 39.64 -38.04 39.18
CA CYS A 30 39.85 -36.87 38.30
C CYS A 30 40.31 -37.28 36.89
N ALA A 31 41.11 -38.34 36.75
CA ALA A 31 41.55 -38.87 35.46
C ALA A 31 40.42 -39.56 34.68
N VAL A 32 39.43 -40.15 35.34
CA VAL A 32 38.26 -40.75 34.65
C VAL A 32 37.26 -39.69 34.17
N ASN A 33 37.19 -38.54 34.86
CA ASN A 33 36.29 -37.43 34.47
C ASN A 33 36.84 -36.51 33.38
N SER A 34 38.09 -36.70 32.93
CA SER A 34 38.71 -35.87 31.88
C SER A 34 38.31 -36.28 30.45
N PHE A 35 37.48 -37.31 30.28
CA PHE A 35 37.08 -37.87 28.98
C PHE A 35 35.66 -37.51 28.52
N LEU A 36 35.02 -36.49 29.11
CA LEU A 36 33.65 -36.10 28.74
C LEU A 36 33.58 -35.11 27.54
N TYR A 37 34.44 -35.30 26.54
CA TYR A 37 34.25 -34.69 25.21
C TYR A 37 34.19 -35.82 24.18
N SER A 38 33.02 -36.47 24.10
CA SER A 38 32.79 -37.64 23.24
C SER A 38 32.46 -37.28 21.78
N GLN A 39 32.89 -36.12 21.29
CA GLN A 39 32.67 -35.74 19.90
C GLN A 39 33.96 -35.17 19.32
N SER A 40 34.55 -35.92 18.40
CA SER A 40 35.73 -35.58 17.61
C SER A 40 35.32 -35.10 16.22
N VAL A 41 36.20 -34.34 15.57
CA VAL A 41 35.98 -33.89 14.19
C VAL A 41 35.91 -35.13 13.28
N GLY A 42 34.77 -35.33 12.62
CA GLY A 42 34.48 -36.49 11.79
C GLY A 42 33.44 -37.46 12.37
N ASP A 43 33.01 -37.27 13.62
CA ASP A 43 31.93 -38.06 14.20
C ASP A 43 30.57 -37.72 13.58
N THR A 44 29.75 -38.74 13.32
CA THR A 44 28.39 -38.55 12.80
C THR A 44 27.44 -38.25 13.95
N ILE A 45 26.85 -37.05 13.93
CA ILE A 45 25.84 -36.62 14.91
C ILE A 45 24.46 -37.01 14.39
N VAL A 46 23.72 -37.78 15.19
CA VAL A 46 22.35 -38.17 14.88
C VAL A 46 21.39 -37.24 15.60
N ILE A 47 20.59 -36.51 14.84
CA ILE A 47 19.52 -35.65 15.37
C ILE A 47 18.19 -36.34 15.05
N GLU A 48 17.48 -36.77 16.08
CA GLU A 48 16.12 -37.30 15.94
C GLU A 48 15.13 -36.14 15.76
N THR A 49 14.29 -36.23 14.74
CA THR A 49 13.37 -35.16 14.35
C THR A 49 11.94 -35.68 14.32
N PHE A 50 11.54 -36.30 13.20
CA PHE A 50 10.27 -37.00 13.08
C PHE A 50 10.35 -38.44 13.55
N ASN A 51 9.27 -38.90 14.19
CA ASN A 51 9.06 -40.32 14.48
C ASN A 51 7.68 -40.77 14.00
N TYR A 52 7.42 -42.07 14.02
CA TYR A 52 6.15 -42.62 13.51
C TYR A 52 4.90 -42.24 14.34
N ASN A 53 5.06 -41.61 15.50
CA ASN A 53 3.97 -41.10 16.32
C ASN A 53 3.72 -39.60 16.09
N SER A 54 4.50 -38.93 15.25
CA SER A 54 4.31 -37.52 14.92
C SER A 54 3.00 -37.31 14.16
N ALA A 55 2.17 -36.39 14.65
CA ALA A 55 0.87 -36.07 14.02
C ALA A 55 0.99 -35.11 12.82
N THR A 56 2.08 -34.34 12.73
CA THR A 56 2.36 -33.40 11.65
C THR A 56 3.13 -34.09 10.51
N ARG A 57 2.97 -33.58 9.29
CA ARG A 57 3.57 -34.13 8.05
C ARG A 57 4.74 -33.29 7.52
N ASP A 58 5.00 -32.15 8.16
CA ASP A 58 6.02 -31.16 7.85
C ASP A 58 6.66 -30.63 9.14
N THR A 59 7.98 -30.41 9.09
CA THR A 59 8.73 -29.82 10.21
C THR A 59 9.92 -29.05 9.68
N VAL A 60 10.34 -28.07 10.46
CA VAL A 60 11.66 -27.45 10.32
C VAL A 60 12.60 -28.15 11.29
N ILE A 61 13.75 -28.60 10.78
CA ILE A 61 14.82 -29.16 11.60
C ILE A 61 15.83 -28.06 11.82
N ASP A 62 15.89 -27.55 13.05
CA ASP A 62 16.80 -26.49 13.41
C ASP A 62 18.14 -27.05 13.90
N PHE A 63 19.20 -26.80 13.13
CA PHE A 63 20.57 -27.18 13.48
C PHE A 63 21.26 -26.15 14.39
N SER A 64 20.64 -24.97 14.63
CA SER A 64 21.21 -23.90 15.46
C SER A 64 21.34 -24.28 16.94
N VAL A 65 20.63 -25.33 17.38
CA VAL A 65 20.79 -25.94 18.71
C VAL A 65 22.18 -26.54 18.94
N LEU A 66 23.01 -26.64 17.89
CA LEU A 66 24.42 -27.02 17.93
C LEU A 66 25.32 -25.84 17.50
N PRO A 67 25.33 -24.71 18.24
CA PRO A 67 25.86 -23.43 17.76
C PRO A 67 27.38 -23.38 17.55
N ASN A 68 28.11 -24.40 18.01
CA ASN A 68 29.57 -24.48 17.91
C ASN A 68 30.04 -25.71 17.11
N VAL A 69 29.15 -26.29 16.30
CA VAL A 69 29.46 -27.45 15.46
C VAL A 69 29.36 -27.04 13.99
N SER A 70 30.45 -27.25 13.24
CA SER A 70 30.43 -27.16 11.78
C SER A 70 30.16 -28.53 11.19
N PHE A 71 29.31 -28.57 10.16
CA PHE A 71 28.94 -29.79 9.46
C PHE A 71 29.48 -29.73 8.03
N GLU A 72 30.20 -30.77 7.61
CA GLU A 72 30.63 -30.91 6.22
C GLU A 72 29.51 -31.50 5.34
N LYS A 73 28.72 -32.41 5.91
CA LYS A 73 27.71 -33.18 5.20
C LYS A 73 26.51 -33.47 6.09
N ILE A 74 25.31 -33.27 5.56
CA ILE A 74 24.07 -33.67 6.20
C ILE A 74 23.53 -34.92 5.48
N LEU A 75 23.35 -36.01 6.23
CA LEU A 75 22.75 -37.24 5.73
C LEU A 75 21.31 -37.34 6.26
N MET A 76 20.33 -37.07 5.41
CA MET A 76 18.92 -37.24 5.76
C MET A 76 18.47 -38.67 5.46
N LYS A 77 18.13 -39.42 6.51
CA LYS A 77 17.44 -40.71 6.38
C LYS A 77 15.96 -40.50 6.68
N TYR A 78 15.11 -40.68 5.68
CA TYR A 78 13.66 -40.61 5.83
C TYR A 78 13.04 -41.95 5.41
N ASN A 79 11.98 -42.36 6.12
CA ASN A 79 11.18 -43.52 5.79
C ASN A 79 9.72 -43.10 5.73
N MET A 80 9.04 -43.41 4.63
CA MET A 80 7.60 -43.22 4.50
C MET A 80 6.87 -44.51 4.87
N ARG A 81 5.86 -44.41 5.75
CA ARG A 81 5.03 -45.55 6.16
C ARG A 81 3.61 -45.38 5.63
N CYS A 82 3.10 -46.40 4.92
CA CYS A 82 1.66 -46.56 4.73
C CYS A 82 1.01 -47.09 6.01
N LYS A 83 -0.24 -46.73 6.28
CA LYS A 83 -1.00 -47.27 7.41
C LYS A 83 -0.96 -48.80 7.39
N ASP A 84 -0.32 -49.37 8.41
CA ASP A 84 -0.15 -50.82 8.59
C ASP A 84 0.39 -51.60 7.38
N GLY A 85 1.07 -50.92 6.44
CA GLY A 85 1.55 -51.55 5.19
C GLY A 85 0.44 -51.91 4.20
N ASN A 86 -0.76 -51.37 4.37
CA ASN A 86 -1.91 -51.65 3.53
C ASN A 86 -1.85 -50.91 2.20
N VAL A 87 -2.57 -51.44 1.19
CA VAL A 87 -2.78 -50.80 -0.12
C VAL A 87 -4.21 -50.27 -0.19
N SER A 88 -4.38 -48.98 -0.49
CA SER A 88 -5.70 -48.36 -0.64
C SER A 88 -6.50 -49.00 -1.78
N THR A 89 -7.82 -49.04 -1.65
CA THR A 89 -8.74 -49.58 -2.67
C THR A 89 -9.69 -48.49 -3.15
N GLY A 90 -10.34 -48.68 -4.31
CA GLY A 90 -11.27 -47.68 -4.85
C GLY A 90 -12.47 -47.36 -3.95
N SER A 91 -12.83 -48.27 -3.03
CA SER A 91 -13.89 -48.05 -2.03
C SER A 91 -13.38 -47.50 -0.70
N ASN A 92 -12.07 -47.57 -0.45
CA ASN A 92 -11.43 -47.01 0.74
C ASN A 92 -10.04 -46.48 0.39
N THR A 93 -10.04 -45.25 -0.12
CA THR A 93 -8.89 -44.54 -0.64
C THR A 93 -7.88 -44.16 0.45
N ASN A 94 -8.28 -44.22 1.73
CA ASN A 94 -7.47 -43.85 2.89
C ASN A 94 -7.02 -45.06 3.74
N TYR A 95 -7.16 -46.29 3.23
CA TYR A 95 -6.82 -47.53 3.94
C TYR A 95 -5.30 -47.75 4.07
N GLY A 96 -4.55 -47.39 3.03
CA GLY A 96 -3.10 -47.55 2.96
C GLY A 96 -2.36 -46.21 2.93
N CYS A 97 -1.60 -45.98 1.85
CA CYS A 97 -0.82 -44.77 1.61
C CYS A 97 -1.64 -43.58 1.06
N GLY A 98 -2.97 -43.64 1.05
CA GLY A 98 -3.79 -42.69 0.29
C GLY A 98 -3.90 -43.10 -1.18
N GLU A 99 -4.81 -42.50 -1.93
CA GLU A 99 -5.00 -42.76 -3.37
C GLU A 99 -4.06 -41.94 -4.26
N TRP A 100 -3.51 -40.84 -3.73
CA TRP A 100 -2.71 -39.89 -4.49
C TRP A 100 -1.24 -39.94 -4.09
N ASP A 101 -0.35 -39.83 -5.07
CA ASP A 101 1.08 -39.74 -4.85
C ASP A 101 1.40 -38.47 -4.03
N TYR A 102 1.94 -38.66 -2.82
CA TYR A 102 2.41 -37.55 -2.01
C TYR A 102 3.82 -37.15 -2.43
N SER A 103 3.99 -35.94 -2.95
CA SER A 103 5.33 -35.36 -3.15
C SER A 103 5.93 -34.97 -1.81
N CYS A 104 7.04 -35.59 -1.42
CA CYS A 104 7.83 -35.18 -0.27
C CYS A 104 9.03 -34.37 -0.75
N ASN A 105 9.07 -33.09 -0.38
CA ASN A 105 10.16 -32.21 -0.74
C ASN A 105 10.95 -31.80 0.49
N THR A 106 12.26 -31.76 0.37
CA THR A 106 13.16 -31.28 1.43
C THR A 106 14.01 -30.17 0.85
N TYR A 107 14.08 -29.07 1.59
CA TYR A 107 14.85 -27.90 1.20
C TYR A 107 15.73 -27.46 2.38
N ILE A 108 16.93 -27.00 2.06
CA ILE A 108 17.77 -26.29 3.02
C ILE A 108 17.47 -24.81 2.86
N TYR A 109 17.05 -24.17 3.95
CA TYR A 109 16.70 -22.76 3.97
C TYR A 109 17.67 -21.99 4.88
N ASP A 110 18.25 -20.93 4.35
CA ASP A 110 19.04 -19.96 5.11
C ASP A 110 18.15 -18.77 5.43
N SER A 111 17.81 -18.61 6.72
CA SER A 111 16.95 -17.52 7.19
C SER A 111 17.60 -16.15 7.16
N THR A 112 18.92 -16.07 6.97
CA THR A 112 19.66 -14.80 6.82
C THR A 112 19.70 -14.30 5.39
N ARG A 113 19.23 -15.10 4.43
CA ARG A 113 19.20 -14.73 3.02
C ARG A 113 18.12 -13.67 2.78
N ILE A 114 18.55 -12.41 2.77
CA ILE A 114 17.76 -11.29 2.27
C ILE A 114 17.74 -11.38 0.74
N ASP A 115 16.55 -11.54 0.15
CA ASP A 115 16.39 -11.45 -1.30
C ASP A 115 16.77 -10.03 -1.76
N SER A 116 17.54 -9.92 -2.83
CA SER A 116 18.34 -8.73 -3.16
C SER A 116 17.49 -7.47 -3.37
N VAL A 117 17.47 -6.55 -2.41
CA VAL A 117 16.99 -5.17 -2.61
C VAL A 117 18.16 -4.33 -3.15
N LEU A 118 18.58 -4.59 -4.40
CA LEU A 118 19.74 -3.88 -4.99
C LEU A 118 19.36 -2.53 -5.63
N TYR A 119 18.08 -2.22 -5.81
CA TYR A 119 17.64 -0.99 -6.47
C TYR A 119 16.59 -0.25 -5.66
N THR A 120 16.93 0.99 -5.30
CA THR A 120 16.00 2.00 -4.79
C THR A 120 15.71 3.02 -5.89
N HIS A 121 14.49 3.55 -5.94
CA HIS A 121 14.06 4.61 -6.85
C HIS A 121 13.57 5.80 -6.02
N PRO A 122 13.85 7.05 -6.41
CA PRO A 122 13.33 8.23 -5.71
C PRO A 122 11.80 8.34 -5.83
N ASP A 123 11.14 8.86 -4.78
CA ASP A 123 9.69 9.05 -4.78
C ASP A 123 9.21 10.15 -5.76
N TYR A 124 10.10 11.07 -6.15
CA TYR A 124 9.81 12.15 -7.07
C TYR A 124 11.10 12.66 -7.76
N THR A 125 10.92 13.27 -8.93
CA THR A 125 11.99 13.94 -9.68
C THR A 125 11.62 15.39 -9.92
N VAL A 126 12.53 16.32 -9.62
CA VAL A 126 12.33 17.75 -9.87
C VAL A 126 12.98 18.11 -11.21
N SER A 127 12.19 18.68 -12.14
CA SER A 127 12.67 19.08 -13.47
C SER A 127 13.87 20.03 -13.37
N ASN A 128 14.94 19.75 -14.11
CA ASN A 128 16.21 20.50 -14.13
C ASN A 128 16.92 20.61 -12.76
N TYR A 129 16.71 19.65 -11.85
CA TYR A 129 17.39 19.60 -10.55
C TYR A 129 17.93 18.20 -10.26
N SER A 130 19.22 18.10 -9.91
CA SER A 130 19.94 16.84 -9.69
C SER A 130 20.37 16.63 -8.23
N GLY A 131 20.00 17.53 -7.33
CA GLY A 131 20.32 17.41 -5.90
C GLY A 131 19.29 16.58 -5.13
N THR A 132 19.57 16.33 -3.86
CA THR A 132 18.68 15.56 -2.97
C THR A 132 17.82 16.44 -2.07
N ASN A 133 18.13 17.74 -1.96
CA ASN A 133 17.50 18.67 -1.02
C ASN A 133 17.02 19.93 -1.74
N PHE A 134 15.72 20.09 -1.94
CA PHE A 134 15.14 21.30 -2.55
C PHE A 134 14.21 21.99 -1.54
N SER A 135 14.17 23.31 -1.61
CA SER A 135 13.24 24.10 -0.82
C SER A 135 11.82 23.91 -1.38
N TYR A 136 10.85 23.72 -0.51
CA TYR A 136 9.43 23.67 -0.87
C TYR A 136 8.67 24.75 -0.11
N THR A 137 7.48 25.10 -0.60
CA THR A 137 6.58 26.04 0.06
C THR A 137 5.22 25.41 0.30
N ASN A 138 4.63 25.68 1.45
CA ASN A 138 3.23 25.35 1.74
C ASN A 138 2.29 26.50 1.34
N GLN A 139 2.82 27.60 0.82
CA GLN A 139 2.02 28.68 0.28
C GLN A 139 1.53 28.30 -1.12
N PRO A 140 0.22 28.42 -1.40
CA PRO A 140 -0.31 28.11 -2.72
C PRO A 140 0.31 29.05 -3.76
N THR A 141 0.81 28.46 -4.84
CA THR A 141 1.21 29.18 -6.06
C THR A 141 0.01 29.29 -6.99
N TYR A 142 -0.16 30.45 -7.62
CA TYR A 142 -1.24 30.70 -8.56
C TYR A 142 -0.68 30.97 -9.95
N ASP A 143 -1.30 30.39 -10.97
CA ASP A 143 -1.07 30.75 -12.35
C ASP A 143 -1.94 31.95 -12.72
N PHE A 144 -1.33 33.02 -13.23
CA PHE A 144 -2.02 34.20 -13.70
C PHE A 144 -2.05 34.21 -15.22
N PHE A 145 -3.25 34.28 -15.79
CA PHE A 145 -3.46 34.42 -17.22
C PHE A 145 -3.87 35.85 -17.55
N GLN A 146 -3.10 36.51 -18.42
CA GLN A 146 -3.40 37.85 -18.89
C GLN A 146 -4.18 37.78 -20.21
N TYR A 147 -5.24 38.58 -20.31
CA TYR A 147 -6.07 38.66 -21.50
C TYR A 147 -6.20 40.12 -21.93
N THR A 148 -6.02 40.39 -23.23
CA THR A 148 -6.35 41.69 -23.81
C THR A 148 -7.86 41.75 -24.04
N GLN A 149 -8.53 42.73 -23.42
CA GLN A 149 -9.95 43.01 -23.65
C GLN A 149 -10.07 44.33 -24.40
N ASN A 150 -10.97 44.38 -25.39
CA ASN A 150 -11.28 45.61 -26.11
C ASN A 150 -12.54 46.24 -25.47
N PRO A 151 -12.40 47.31 -24.66
CA PRO A 151 -13.57 47.99 -24.13
C PRO A 151 -14.32 48.67 -25.27
N VAL A 152 -15.60 48.33 -25.44
CA VAL A 152 -16.49 48.99 -26.40
C VAL A 152 -17.42 49.91 -25.61
N THR A 153 -17.40 51.21 -25.92
CA THR A 153 -18.33 52.18 -25.34
C THR A 153 -19.35 52.59 -26.39
N LEU A 154 -20.63 52.36 -26.12
CA LEU A 154 -21.72 52.78 -26.99
C LEU A 154 -22.07 54.25 -26.70
N ASN A 155 -21.78 55.14 -27.66
CA ASN A 155 -21.96 56.59 -27.48
C ASN A 155 -23.41 57.04 -27.73
N SER A 156 -24.01 56.58 -28.82
CA SER A 156 -25.40 56.89 -29.18
C SER A 156 -25.95 55.88 -30.17
N ILE A 157 -27.26 55.66 -30.11
CA ILE A 157 -28.00 54.82 -31.04
C ILE A 157 -28.87 55.75 -31.89
N ILE A 158 -28.72 55.68 -33.22
CA ILE A 158 -29.45 56.56 -34.15
C ILE A 158 -30.83 55.98 -34.47
N SER A 159 -30.90 54.65 -34.66
CA SER A 159 -32.14 53.92 -34.89
C SER A 159 -31.90 52.46 -34.54
N GLU A 160 -32.85 51.86 -33.82
CA GLU A 160 -32.88 50.43 -33.53
C GLU A 160 -34.34 49.98 -33.37
N ASN A 161 -34.60 48.70 -33.63
CA ASN A 161 -35.85 48.05 -33.30
C ASN A 161 -35.57 47.07 -32.17
N GLN A 162 -36.23 47.27 -31.02
CA GLN A 162 -36.13 46.37 -29.88
C GLN A 162 -37.40 45.54 -29.74
N TYR A 163 -37.24 44.26 -29.42
CA TYR A 163 -38.34 43.32 -29.23
C TYR A 163 -38.20 42.63 -27.87
N SER A 164 -39.19 42.81 -26.99
CA SER A 164 -39.19 42.17 -25.68
C SER A 164 -39.73 40.74 -25.79
N LEU A 165 -38.86 39.76 -25.55
CA LEU A 165 -39.20 38.32 -25.64
C LEU A 165 -39.93 37.78 -24.41
N LEU A 166 -39.72 38.41 -23.25
CA LEU A 166 -40.24 37.95 -21.96
C LEU A 166 -40.84 39.17 -21.23
N ALA A 167 -41.95 38.95 -20.52
CA ALA A 167 -42.61 40.00 -19.75
C ALA A 167 -41.82 40.48 -18.50
N GLY A 168 -40.68 39.84 -18.19
CA GLY A 168 -39.80 40.24 -17.08
C GLY A 168 -40.39 40.03 -15.67
N SER A 169 -41.47 39.26 -15.52
CA SER A 169 -42.17 39.11 -14.24
C SER A 169 -41.50 38.17 -13.24
N ASN A 170 -40.64 37.27 -13.71
CA ASN A 170 -39.95 36.29 -12.87
C ASN A 170 -38.44 36.50 -12.96
N ALA A 171 -37.78 36.62 -11.80
CA ALA A 171 -36.34 36.70 -11.70
C ALA A 171 -35.68 35.36 -12.04
N MET A 172 -34.56 35.41 -12.77
CA MET A 172 -33.74 34.24 -13.07
C MET A 172 -32.36 34.42 -12.44
N ASN A 173 -31.99 33.51 -11.54
CA ASN A 173 -30.75 33.65 -10.76
C ASN A 173 -29.53 33.01 -11.44
N ASP A 174 -29.75 32.11 -12.39
CA ASP A 174 -28.70 31.28 -12.98
C ASP A 174 -27.80 31.94 -14.06
N PRO A 175 -28.26 32.86 -14.94
CA PRO A 175 -27.50 33.24 -16.13
C PRO A 175 -26.25 34.08 -15.82
N LEU A 176 -26.30 34.86 -14.75
CA LEU A 176 -25.33 35.92 -14.44
C LEU A 176 -25.10 36.00 -12.92
N ASN A 177 -24.96 34.86 -12.25
CA ASN A 177 -24.64 34.85 -10.82
C ASN A 177 -23.15 35.13 -10.57
N GLY A 178 -22.81 36.39 -10.28
CA GLY A 178 -21.45 36.81 -9.96
C GLY A 178 -20.89 36.29 -8.62
N THR A 179 -21.67 35.59 -7.78
CA THR A 179 -21.15 34.95 -6.56
C THR A 179 -20.45 33.62 -6.84
N GLU A 180 -20.73 33.00 -7.98
CA GLU A 180 -20.13 31.73 -8.38
C GLU A 180 -18.79 31.94 -9.09
N GLN A 181 -17.88 30.96 -8.98
CA GLN A 181 -16.56 31.03 -9.63
C GLN A 181 -16.65 31.00 -11.17
N SER A 182 -17.62 30.25 -11.70
CA SER A 182 -17.91 30.16 -13.13
C SER A 182 -19.31 29.61 -13.36
N GLY A 183 -19.91 29.95 -14.49
CA GLY A 183 -21.24 29.46 -14.86
C GLY A 183 -21.41 29.37 -16.36
N LYS A 184 -22.27 28.45 -16.80
CA LYS A 184 -22.74 28.37 -18.18
C LYS A 184 -24.24 28.08 -18.15
N ALA A 185 -25.02 28.93 -18.81
CA ALA A 185 -26.44 28.74 -19.01
C ALA A 185 -26.74 28.67 -20.51
N GLN A 186 -27.80 27.94 -20.88
CA GLN A 186 -28.31 27.85 -22.25
C GLN A 186 -29.80 28.14 -22.22
N TYR A 187 -30.26 28.87 -23.22
CA TYR A 187 -31.65 29.24 -23.42
C TYR A 187 -32.05 28.96 -24.86
N LEU A 188 -33.26 28.45 -25.04
CA LEU A 188 -33.85 28.21 -26.34
C LEU A 188 -35.09 29.10 -26.46
N TYR A 189 -35.12 29.92 -27.51
CA TYR A 189 -36.29 30.69 -27.90
C TYR A 189 -36.83 30.11 -29.21
N THR A 190 -38.10 29.72 -29.20
CA THR A 190 -38.75 29.13 -30.38
C THR A 190 -39.15 30.19 -31.39
N ALA A 191 -39.26 29.81 -32.67
CA ALA A 191 -39.73 30.72 -33.71
C ALA A 191 -41.13 31.31 -33.42
N VAL A 192 -41.99 30.55 -32.73
CA VAL A 192 -43.33 31.01 -32.33
C VAL A 192 -43.24 32.12 -31.29
N GLU A 193 -42.37 31.99 -30.29
CA GLU A 193 -42.15 33.02 -29.27
C GLU A 193 -41.56 34.29 -29.87
N LEU A 194 -40.56 34.15 -30.75
CA LEU A 194 -39.95 35.28 -31.46
C LEU A 194 -41.00 36.02 -32.32
N ALA A 195 -41.80 35.29 -33.10
CA ALA A 195 -42.84 35.87 -33.93
C ALA A 195 -43.94 36.54 -33.09
N ALA A 196 -44.31 35.98 -31.94
CA ALA A 196 -45.27 36.57 -31.02
C ALA A 196 -44.76 37.89 -30.40
N ALA A 197 -43.45 38.00 -30.18
CA ALA A 197 -42.79 39.25 -29.76
C ALA A 197 -42.66 40.29 -30.90
N GLY A 198 -43.08 39.95 -32.12
CA GLY A 198 -42.97 40.82 -33.29
C GLY A 198 -41.62 40.75 -34.01
N PHE A 199 -40.74 39.82 -33.63
CA PHE A 199 -39.46 39.61 -34.27
C PHE A 199 -39.63 38.85 -35.59
N ALA A 200 -39.31 39.50 -36.70
CA ALA A 200 -39.26 38.87 -38.02
C ALA A 200 -37.87 38.29 -38.31
N ALA A 201 -37.78 37.34 -39.24
CA ALA A 201 -36.48 36.78 -39.64
C ALA A 201 -35.54 37.88 -40.18
N GLY A 202 -34.32 37.92 -39.64
CA GLY A 202 -33.33 38.95 -39.96
C GLY A 202 -32.05 38.78 -39.14
N GLU A 203 -31.13 39.72 -39.29
CA GLU A 203 -29.89 39.79 -38.50
C GLU A 203 -30.18 40.23 -37.06
N ILE A 204 -29.36 39.76 -36.11
CA ILE A 204 -29.45 40.14 -34.70
C ILE A 204 -28.20 40.96 -34.38
N ASP A 205 -28.38 42.26 -34.17
CA ASP A 205 -27.28 43.18 -33.90
C ASP A 205 -26.86 43.19 -32.42
N GLY A 206 -27.74 42.73 -31.52
CA GLY A 206 -27.46 42.70 -30.10
C GLY A 206 -28.59 42.10 -29.28
N PHE A 207 -28.37 42.00 -27.98
CA PHE A 207 -29.37 41.61 -27.00
C PHE A 207 -29.23 42.52 -25.78
N LEU A 208 -30.34 42.75 -25.09
CA LEU A 208 -30.39 43.52 -23.86
C LEU A 208 -30.68 42.57 -22.71
N VAL A 209 -30.00 42.78 -21.58
CA VAL A 209 -30.22 42.01 -20.36
C VAL A 209 -30.45 42.98 -19.21
N ASP A 210 -31.60 42.82 -18.56
CA ASP A 210 -31.93 43.59 -17.37
C ASP A 210 -31.37 42.90 -16.12
N ALA A 211 -30.46 43.58 -15.44
CA ALA A 211 -29.91 43.12 -14.17
C ALA A 211 -30.75 43.66 -13.00
N LEU A 212 -31.36 42.77 -12.22
CA LEU A 212 -32.14 43.14 -11.03
C LEU A 212 -31.26 43.62 -9.87
N ASN A 213 -30.03 43.12 -9.77
CA ASN A 213 -29.05 43.46 -8.74
C ASN A 213 -27.69 43.73 -9.38
N GLY A 214 -26.87 44.57 -8.72
CA GLY A 214 -25.49 44.80 -9.13
C GLY A 214 -24.58 43.63 -8.77
N GLY A 215 -23.60 43.34 -9.64
CA GLY A 215 -22.58 42.31 -9.43
C GLY A 215 -21.42 42.46 -10.42
N SER A 216 -20.26 41.91 -10.09
CA SER A 216 -19.11 41.87 -11.00
C SER A 216 -19.02 40.51 -11.68
N ILE A 217 -19.03 40.51 -13.01
CA ILE A 217 -18.89 39.30 -13.82
C ILE A 217 -17.72 39.53 -14.75
N ASN A 218 -16.69 38.70 -14.60
CA ASN A 218 -15.49 38.77 -15.41
C ASN A 218 -15.60 37.77 -16.57
N PHE A 219 -15.08 38.15 -17.75
CA PHE A 219 -15.02 37.27 -18.94
C PHE A 219 -16.37 36.72 -19.42
N LEU A 220 -17.43 37.55 -19.38
CA LEU A 220 -18.72 37.18 -19.96
C LEU A 220 -18.56 36.88 -21.46
N ARG A 221 -19.00 35.69 -21.87
CA ARG A 221 -19.07 35.28 -23.27
C ARG A 221 -20.50 34.88 -23.59
N ILE A 222 -21.04 35.49 -24.63
CA ILE A 222 -22.38 35.19 -25.15
C ILE A 222 -22.21 34.84 -26.61
N ASN A 223 -22.72 33.67 -26.97
CA ASN A 223 -22.70 33.16 -28.33
C ASN A 223 -24.12 32.71 -28.68
N ILE A 224 -24.51 32.89 -29.93
CA ILE A 224 -25.85 32.59 -30.43
C ILE A 224 -25.73 31.58 -31.57
N LYS A 225 -26.77 30.76 -31.76
CA LYS A 225 -26.91 29.95 -32.97
C LYS A 225 -28.36 29.62 -33.28
N GLY A 226 -28.62 29.35 -34.55
CA GLY A 226 -29.86 28.70 -34.98
C GLY A 226 -29.82 27.21 -34.66
N THR A 227 -30.94 26.67 -34.20
CA THR A 227 -31.15 25.22 -34.02
C THR A 227 -32.57 24.84 -34.47
N ALA A 228 -32.75 23.59 -34.87
CA ALA A 228 -34.06 23.01 -35.16
C ALA A 228 -34.71 22.39 -33.91
N ALA A 229 -34.02 22.43 -32.75
CA ALA A 229 -34.55 21.92 -31.49
C ALA A 229 -35.79 22.70 -31.04
N THR A 230 -36.81 21.99 -30.57
CA THR A 230 -38.05 22.57 -30.03
C THR A 230 -38.07 22.60 -28.50
N SER A 231 -37.11 21.96 -27.84
CA SER A 231 -36.94 21.95 -26.39
C SER A 231 -35.47 21.70 -26.00
N MET A 232 -35.08 22.12 -24.79
CA MET A 232 -33.75 21.85 -24.25
C MET A 232 -33.69 20.50 -23.55
N ASN A 233 -32.57 19.79 -23.70
CA ASN A 233 -32.32 18.52 -23.03
C ASN A 233 -31.09 18.62 -22.11
N ALA A 234 -31.29 18.48 -20.81
CA ALA A 234 -30.22 18.54 -19.82
C ALA A 234 -29.16 17.43 -19.99
N SER A 235 -29.55 16.26 -20.53
CA SER A 235 -28.63 15.15 -20.78
C SER A 235 -27.85 15.28 -22.10
N GLY A 236 -28.19 16.27 -22.93
CA GLY A 236 -27.56 16.50 -24.22
C GLY A 236 -27.57 17.97 -24.60
N PRO A 237 -26.84 18.84 -23.85
CA PRO A 237 -26.75 20.25 -24.20
C PRO A 237 -26.02 20.40 -25.53
N GLU A 238 -26.43 21.39 -26.32
CA GLU A 238 -25.75 21.67 -27.57
C GLU A 238 -24.40 22.35 -27.26
N THR A 239 -23.30 21.88 -27.83
CA THR A 239 -21.95 22.37 -27.47
C THR A 239 -21.16 22.99 -28.63
N GLN A 240 -21.65 22.85 -29.86
CA GLN A 240 -20.96 23.28 -31.07
C GLN A 240 -21.85 24.19 -31.93
N GLY A 241 -21.22 24.93 -32.85
CA GLY A 241 -21.91 25.78 -33.83
C GLY A 241 -22.41 27.12 -33.28
N PHE A 242 -21.99 27.51 -32.08
CA PHE A 242 -22.26 28.83 -31.52
C PHE A 242 -21.27 29.85 -32.08
N THR A 243 -21.79 31.03 -32.46
CA THR A 243 -21.02 32.17 -32.98
C THR A 243 -21.21 33.41 -32.12
#